data_AF-A0A4Y2DY04-F1
#
_entry.id   AF-A0A4Y2DY04-F1
#
_cell.length_a   1.000
_cell.length_b   1.000
_cell.length_c   1.000
_cell.angle_alpha   90.00
_cell.angle_beta   90.00
_cell.angle_gamma   90.00
#
_symmetry.space_group_name_H-M   'P 1'
#
loop_
_entity.id
_entity.type
_entity.pdbx_description
1 polymer ?
#
loop_
_entity_poly.entity_id
_entity_poly.type
_entity_poly.pdbx_seq_one_letter_code
_entity_poly.pdbx_strand_id
1 'polypeptide(L)'
;MYGSPIWESMSTVNIRRLQLFQNKRLMHVVNALWHARRKVIHKDLKTEPVSEFIKRASIKMFRKNTPDFQRTASKASLQSSYPQLEEKSESYAGYIK
;
A
#
# COMPACT_ATOMS: atom_id res chain seq x y z
N MET A 1 10.63 13.11 0.41
CA MET A 1 10.04 12.38 -0.73
C MET A 1 8.56 12.75 -0.83
N TYR A 2 8.19 13.61 -1.77
CA TYR A 2 6.84 14.20 -1.86
C TYR A 2 5.77 13.31 -2.55
N GLY A 3 6.08 12.07 -2.92
CA GLY A 3 5.21 11.28 -3.81
C GLY A 3 4.33 10.21 -3.16
N SER A 4 4.73 9.59 -2.04
CA SER A 4 4.16 8.29 -1.64
C SER A 4 2.65 8.27 -1.35
N PRO A 5 2.09 9.20 -0.55
CA PRO A 5 0.66 9.12 -0.21
C PRO A 5 -0.22 9.48 -1.40
N ILE A 6 0.29 10.39 -2.26
CA ILE A 6 -0.42 10.86 -3.45
C ILE A 6 -0.65 9.68 -4.40
N TRP A 7 0.39 8.91 -4.72
CA TRP A 7 0.28 7.76 -5.63
C TRP A 7 -0.68 6.68 -5.14
N GLU A 8 -0.80 6.50 -3.82
CA GLU A 8 -1.69 5.53 -3.20
C GLU A 8 -3.16 5.99 -3.23
N SER A 9 -3.40 7.28 -2.98
CA SER A 9 -4.74 7.89 -3.02
C SER A 9 -5.27 8.16 -4.44
N MET A 10 -4.48 7.87 -5.48
CA MET A 10 -4.89 8.14 -6.86
C MET A 10 -5.95 7.16 -7.34
N SER A 11 -7.02 7.70 -7.92
CA SER A 11 -8.01 6.93 -8.66
C SER A 11 -7.38 6.12 -9.78
N THR A 12 -7.92 4.91 -10.02
CA THR A 12 -7.54 4.01 -11.12
C THR A 12 -7.63 4.68 -12.49
N VAL A 13 -8.51 5.66 -12.66
CA VAL A 13 -8.65 6.46 -13.88
C VAL A 13 -7.41 7.34 -14.12
N ASN A 14 -6.87 7.96 -13.08
CA ASN A 14 -5.70 8.82 -13.19
C ASN A 14 -4.44 7.99 -13.47
N ILE A 15 -4.33 6.80 -12.88
CA ILE A 15 -3.26 5.83 -13.19
C ILE A 15 -3.32 5.42 -14.67
N ARG A 16 -4.51 5.12 -15.19
CA ARG A 16 -4.70 4.80 -16.63
C ARG A 16 -4.31 5.96 -17.53
N ARG A 17 -4.68 7.21 -17.18
CA ARG A 17 -4.29 8.41 -17.94
C ARG A 17 -2.78 8.60 -17.96
N LEU A 18 -2.10 8.40 -16.83
CA LEU A 18 -0.64 8.45 -16.76
C LEU A 18 0.03 7.34 -17.58
N GLN A 19 -0.51 6.13 -17.55
CA GLN A 19 -0.02 5.03 -18.39
C GLN A 19 -0.15 5.38 -19.88
N LEU A 20 -1.27 5.97 -20.31
CA LEU A 20 -1.45 6.43 -21.69
C LEU A 20 -0.45 7.52 -22.08
N PHE A 21 -0.20 8.47 -21.17
CA PHE A 21 0.78 9.52 -21.37
C PHE A 21 2.20 8.96 -21.52
N GLN A 22 2.61 8.05 -20.63
CA GLN A 22 3.89 7.35 -20.72
C GLN A 22 4.02 6.62 -22.06
N ASN A 23 3.00 5.85 -22.45
CA ASN A 23 3.01 5.09 -23.70
C ASN A 23 3.20 5.99 -24.92
N LYS A 24 2.49 7.13 -24.98
CA LYS A 24 2.65 8.10 -26.06
C LYS A 24 4.09 8.62 -26.13
N ARG A 25 4.66 9.01 -24.99
CA ARG A 25 6.04 9.52 -24.94
C ARG A 25 7.05 8.47 -25.37
N LEU A 26 6.92 7.21 -24.93
CA LEU A 26 7.83 6.14 -25.34
C LEU A 26 7.76 5.87 -26.85
N MET A 27 6.57 5.93 -27.47
CA MET A 27 6.46 5.81 -28.93
C MET A 27 7.16 6.95 -29.67
N HIS A 28 7.02 8.20 -29.19
CA HIS A 28 7.70 9.35 -29.78
C HIS A 28 9.22 9.23 -29.68
N VAL A 29 9.75 8.76 -28.55
CA VAL A 29 11.20 8.62 -28.34
C VAL A 29 11.82 7.58 -29.28
N VAL A 30 11.13 6.46 -29.52
CA VAL A 30 11.62 5.38 -30.39
C VAL A 30 11.36 5.67 -31.87
N ASN A 31 10.69 6.78 -32.20
CA ASN A 31 10.13 7.03 -33.53
C ASN A 31 9.32 5.82 -34.06
N ALA A 32 8.67 5.12 -33.14
CA ALA A 32 7.98 3.88 -33.45
C ALA A 32 6.64 4.20 -34.12
N LEU A 33 6.31 3.43 -35.17
CA LEU A 33 4.97 3.41 -35.72
C LEU A 33 3.96 3.12 -34.59
N TRP A 34 2.80 3.79 -34.66
CA TRP A 34 1.72 3.70 -33.66
C TRP A 34 1.28 2.26 -33.33
N HIS A 35 1.57 1.31 -34.22
CA HIS A 35 1.24 -0.11 -34.10
C HIS A 35 2.26 -0.93 -33.28
N ALA A 36 3.39 -0.34 -32.90
CA ALA A 36 4.40 -1.05 -32.13
C ALA A 36 3.83 -1.58 -30.82
N ARG A 37 4.00 -2.90 -30.59
CA ARG A 37 3.46 -3.56 -29.41
C ARG A 37 4.09 -2.95 -28.16
N ARG A 38 3.26 -2.40 -27.27
CA ARG A 38 3.72 -1.75 -26.02
C ARG A 38 4.66 -2.63 -25.20
N LYS A 39 4.38 -3.93 -25.12
CA LYS A 39 5.24 -4.91 -24.43
C LYS A 39 6.66 -4.95 -24.99
N VAL A 40 6.81 -4.81 -26.32
CA VAL A 40 8.10 -4.80 -27.00
C VAL A 40 8.83 -3.50 -26.69
N ILE A 41 8.16 -2.35 -26.82
CA ILE A 41 8.74 -1.03 -26.47
C ILE A 41 9.25 -0.99 -25.03
N HIS A 42 8.46 -1.48 -24.07
CA HIS A 42 8.87 -1.52 -22.66
C HIS A 42 10.06 -2.46 -22.42
N LYS A 43 10.10 -3.61 -23.12
CA LYS A 43 11.23 -4.55 -23.05
C LYS A 43 12.51 -3.94 -23.63
N ASP A 44 12.39 -3.31 -24.80
CA ASP A 44 13.52 -2.73 -25.53
C ASP A 44 14.11 -1.52 -24.79
N LEU A 45 13.24 -0.63 -24.29
CA LEU A 45 13.63 0.54 -23.49
C LEU A 45 13.96 0.19 -22.03
N LYS A 46 13.86 -1.08 -21.63
CA LYS A 46 14.01 -1.56 -20.24
C LYS A 46 13.24 -0.71 -19.22
N THR A 47 12.09 -0.17 -19.66
CA THR A 47 11.30 0.78 -18.88
C THR A 47 10.04 0.07 -18.41
N GLU A 48 9.78 0.11 -17.12
CA GLU A 48 8.56 -0.49 -16.57
C GLU A 48 7.32 0.38 -16.85
N PRO A 49 6.12 -0.22 -16.91
CA PRO A 49 4.88 0.53 -16.97
C PRO A 49 4.62 1.30 -15.66
N VAL A 50 3.99 2.48 -15.75
CA VAL A 50 3.56 3.31 -14.59
C VAL A 50 2.86 2.49 -13.52
N SER A 51 2.01 1.52 -13.91
CA SER A 51 1.29 0.69 -12.95
C SER A 51 2.21 -0.16 -12.06
N GLU A 52 3.30 -0.71 -12.62
CA GLU A 52 4.26 -1.50 -11.85
C GLU A 52 5.13 -0.59 -10.99
N PHE A 53 5.54 0.56 -11.53
CA PHE A 53 6.26 1.58 -10.78
C PHE A 53 5.49 2.03 -9.53
N ILE A 54 4.19 2.37 -9.68
CA ILE A 54 3.34 2.79 -8.55
C ILE A 54 3.26 1.68 -7.52
N LYS A 55 2.98 0.43 -7.92
CA LYS A 55 2.94 -0.71 -7.00
C LYS A 55 4.25 -0.87 -6.22
N ARG A 56 5.40 -0.81 -6.90
CA ARG A 56 6.71 -0.92 -6.25
C ARG A 56 6.96 0.25 -5.30
N ALA A 57 6.59 1.46 -5.71
CA ALA A 57 6.71 2.66 -4.88
C ALA A 57 5.85 2.56 -3.62
N SER A 58 4.59 2.15 -3.75
CA SER A 58 3.68 1.92 -2.62
C SER A 58 4.26 0.88 -1.65
N ILE A 59 4.67 -0.29 -2.14
CA ILE A 59 5.26 -1.36 -1.31
C ILE A 59 6.51 -0.86 -0.56
N LYS A 60 7.41 -0.16 -1.24
CA LYS A 60 8.63 0.38 -0.63
C LYS A 60 8.31 1.35 0.50
N MET A 61 7.25 2.14 0.34
CA MET A 61 6.84 3.14 1.31
C MET A 61 6.13 2.53 2.51
N PHE A 62 5.22 1.58 2.30
CA PHE A 62 4.66 0.79 3.40
C PHE A 62 5.76 0.13 4.20
N ARG A 63 6.69 -0.60 3.55
CA ARG A 63 7.81 -1.24 4.27
C ARG A 63 8.66 -0.25 5.07
N LYS A 64 8.86 0.96 4.56
CA LYS A 64 9.62 2.01 5.26
C LYS A 64 8.86 2.62 6.44
N ASN A 65 7.54 2.73 6.33
CA ASN A 65 6.67 3.31 7.38
C ASN A 65 6.19 2.26 8.40
N THR A 66 6.43 0.97 8.15
CA THR A 66 6.04 -0.16 9.02
C THR A 66 7.23 -0.87 9.68
N PRO A 67 8.26 -0.20 10.27
CA PRO A 67 9.25 -0.91 11.09
C PRO A 67 8.68 -1.32 12.46
N ASP A 68 7.60 -0.69 12.94
CA ASP A 68 7.11 -0.89 14.33
C ASP A 68 5.79 -1.65 14.48
N PHE A 69 5.00 -1.90 13.42
CA PHE A 69 3.75 -2.67 13.56
C PHE A 69 3.99 -4.09 14.06
N GLN A 70 5.08 -4.73 13.63
CA GLN A 70 5.47 -6.05 14.12
C GLN A 70 5.95 -6.03 15.58
N ARG A 71 6.52 -4.91 16.05
CA ARG A 71 7.00 -4.73 17.43
C ARG A 71 5.86 -4.41 18.40
N THR A 72 4.83 -3.70 17.97
CA THR A 72 3.63 -3.43 18.78
C THR A 72 2.70 -4.65 18.85
N ALA A 73 2.58 -5.42 17.77
CA ALA A 73 1.80 -6.66 17.77
C ALA A 73 2.42 -7.74 18.67
N SER A 74 3.75 -7.88 18.67
CA SER A 74 4.46 -8.81 19.55
C SER A 74 4.45 -8.39 21.02
N LYS A 75 4.42 -7.08 21.33
CA LYS A 75 4.18 -6.57 22.70
C LYS A 75 2.74 -6.83 23.16
N ALA A 76 1.75 -6.62 22.29
CA ALA A 76 0.34 -6.90 22.59
C ALA A 76 0.07 -8.38 22.85
N SER A 77 0.75 -9.30 22.13
CA SER A 77 0.64 -10.74 22.39
C SER A 77 1.32 -11.21 23.68
N LEU A 78 2.33 -10.49 24.17
CA LEU A 78 2.99 -10.78 25.46
C LEU A 78 2.19 -10.25 26.67
N GLN A 79 1.34 -9.25 26.48
CA GLN A 79 0.48 -8.69 27.55
C GLN A 79 -0.74 -9.58 27.88
N SER A 80 -1.06 -10.58 27.04
CA SER A 80 -2.24 -11.44 27.20
C SER A 80 -2.06 -12.63 28.17
N SER A 81 -0.96 -12.69 28.93
CA SER A 81 -0.69 -13.81 29.86
C SER A 81 -0.65 -13.34 31.32
N TYR A 82 -1.57 -13.90 32.11
CA TYR A 82 -1.73 -13.93 33.59
C TYR A 82 -2.59 -12.86 34.30
N PRO A 83 -3.23 -13.19 35.45
CA PRO A 83 -4.05 -14.37 35.75
C PRO A 83 -5.43 -13.99 36.38
N GLN A 84 -6.33 -14.96 36.52
CA GLN A 84 -7.56 -14.84 37.32
C GLN A 84 -7.22 -14.53 38.78
N LEU A 85 -7.80 -13.47 39.35
CA LEU A 85 -7.93 -13.30 40.79
C LEU A 85 -9.37 -12.95 41.12
N GLU A 86 -9.90 -13.78 41.99
CA GLU A 86 -11.25 -13.91 42.47
C GLU A 86 -11.58 -12.84 43.51
N GLU A 87 -12.89 -12.60 43.66
CA GLU A 87 -13.59 -12.25 44.90
C GLU A 87 -14.02 -10.79 45.20
N LYS A 88 -15.31 -10.73 45.54
CA LYS A 88 -16.09 -9.74 46.33
C LYS A 88 -16.78 -8.59 45.60
N SER A 89 -17.98 -8.92 45.08
CA SER A 89 -19.10 -7.98 45.01
C SER A 89 -20.38 -8.60 45.59
N GLU A 90 -20.36 -8.98 46.87
CA GLU A 90 -21.57 -8.94 47.69
C GLU A 90 -21.89 -7.46 47.95
N SER A 91 -22.56 -6.76 47.02
CA SER A 91 -23.03 -5.40 47.28
C SER A 91 -24.09 -4.86 46.31
N TYR A 92 -25.03 -5.67 45.80
CA TYR A 92 -26.23 -5.14 45.15
C TYR A 92 -27.46 -6.02 45.41
N ALA A 93 -27.70 -6.37 46.68
CA ALA A 93 -28.92 -7.04 47.14
C ALA A 93 -30.05 -6.03 47.46
N GLY A 94 -30.31 -5.04 46.60
CA GLY A 94 -31.24 -3.97 47.02
C GLY A 94 -31.74 -3.00 45.97
N TYR A 95 -32.11 -3.42 44.76
CA TYR A 95 -32.91 -2.57 43.86
C TYR A 95 -33.75 -3.38 42.88
N ILE A 96 -34.76 -4.13 43.35
CA ILE A 96 -36.01 -4.34 42.59
C ILE A 96 -37.15 -4.35 43.63
N LYS A 97 -38.06 -3.39 43.49
CA LYS A 97 -39.28 -3.22 44.29
C LYS A 97 -40.46 -3.33 43.34
#